data_AF-K0R0F8-F1
#
_entry.id   AF-K0R0F8-F1
#
_cell.length_a   1.000
_cell.length_b   1.000
_cell.length_c   1.000
_cell.angle_alpha   90.00
_cell.angle_beta   90.00
_cell.angle_gamma   90.00
#
_symmetry.space_group_name_H-M   'P 1'
#
loop_
_entity.id
_entity.type
_entity.pdbx_description
1 polymer ?
#
loop_
_entity_poly.entity_id
_entity_poly.type
_entity_poly.pdbx_seq_one_letter_code
_entity_poly.pdbx_strand_id
1 'polypeptide(L)'
;EKLNRLGTTHAGNIGKLFSNGQIVRSTVSLWEEIVDCMKYQSRLATRNGISTRIWLVNEPPAGIAHKYIIGKGYSKTEAEDLIGNLKETVPTSEECPLASRVRNLTKCLVRETERFDEGEFVVLTICTRGMPTDKHGRSNFDSREEFRQEISSLSRSSVPVKIIIRLTTDDDGICEYYNGWDSSIMDVDVLDDWFGESLEVYLHNPWLTYTLGMHRLRESGLAPDLFDDLDERQLTINEIHQFCNMMFVRGGAPLPNPNLSWSAFVQALGGLVENEKPQWNAVKNCFTPWIDSRILKEYETPMAQSSSRWGVGTRAAREPEETGGRSSSQRCNRPPRDFDYRRSQSDSNAAPGRTQREPPVSSSAATRRVGASGVTLSDRLKSWSHPSKDAKKPFSVDKLLVTVPLLFPPDNELVEDHPYFSKWKAIDEDAFKNIDDEAQMKKLLTRAVRKAKLFLHPDKLPKDCTENQSLLFGAIWEALNYPQ
;
A
#
# COMPACT_ATOMS: atom_id res chain seq x y z
N GLU A 1 14.61 -26.31 -17.68
CA GLU A 1 13.64 -27.21 -17.01
C GLU A 1 13.84 -27.42 -15.50
N LYS A 2 15.07 -27.53 -14.96
CA LYS A 2 15.26 -27.62 -13.48
C LYS A 2 15.02 -26.31 -12.70
N LEU A 3 15.03 -25.14 -13.36
CA LEU A 3 14.63 -23.85 -12.75
C LEU A 3 13.10 -23.69 -12.57
N ASN A 4 12.26 -24.52 -13.22
CA ASN A 4 10.80 -24.45 -13.08
C ASN A 4 10.26 -25.26 -11.87
N ARG A 5 11.12 -25.90 -11.07
CA ARG A 5 10.70 -26.77 -9.96
C ARG A 5 10.78 -26.13 -8.58
N LEU A 6 11.40 -24.96 -8.43
CA LEU A 6 11.17 -24.09 -7.28
C LEU A 6 9.97 -23.22 -7.62
N GLY A 7 8.77 -23.79 -7.41
CA GLY A 7 7.50 -23.15 -7.70
C GLY A 7 7.26 -21.92 -6.84
N THR A 8 7.93 -20.81 -7.15
CA THR A 8 7.51 -19.49 -6.67
C THR A 8 6.46 -18.99 -7.64
N THR A 9 5.19 -19.26 -7.33
CA THR A 9 4.03 -18.64 -7.98
C THR A 9 3.96 -17.13 -7.78
N HIS A 10 4.83 -16.60 -6.91
CA HIS A 10 4.95 -15.20 -6.57
C HIS A 10 5.52 -14.39 -7.73
N ALA A 11 4.84 -13.31 -8.08
CA ALA A 11 5.22 -12.49 -9.23
C ALA A 11 5.32 -11.01 -8.83
N GLY A 12 6.46 -10.41 -9.18
CA GLY A 12 6.70 -9.00 -9.01
C GLY A 12 6.08 -8.16 -10.12
N ASN A 13 6.09 -6.84 -9.95
CA ASN A 13 5.49 -5.91 -10.88
C ASN A 13 6.40 -4.71 -11.16
N ILE A 14 6.65 -4.44 -12.43
CA ILE A 14 7.35 -3.22 -12.85
C ILE A 14 6.49 -2.38 -13.79
N GLY A 15 6.66 -1.06 -13.71
CA GLY A 15 6.09 -0.14 -14.67
C GLY A 15 7.00 -0.02 -15.90
N LYS A 16 6.57 -0.53 -17.06
CA LYS A 16 7.30 -0.31 -18.32
C LYS A 16 6.80 0.96 -18.99
N LEU A 17 7.70 1.94 -19.13
CA LEU A 17 7.45 3.20 -19.85
C LEU A 17 7.55 2.98 -21.37
N PHE A 18 6.48 3.24 -22.09
CA PHE A 18 6.43 3.21 -23.55
C PHE A 18 6.80 4.56 -24.16
N SER A 19 7.08 4.59 -25.46
CA SER A 19 7.46 5.82 -26.18
C SER A 19 6.38 6.91 -26.17
N ASN A 20 5.11 6.53 -26.01
CA ASN A 20 3.98 7.44 -25.80
C ASN A 20 3.84 7.91 -24.34
N GLY A 21 4.77 7.52 -23.47
CA GLY A 21 4.78 7.80 -22.03
C GLY A 21 3.86 6.90 -21.20
N GLN A 22 3.05 6.03 -21.80
CA GLN A 22 2.19 5.11 -21.07
C GLN A 22 3.04 4.19 -20.20
N ILE A 23 2.60 3.92 -18.97
CA ILE A 23 3.22 2.92 -18.10
C ILE A 23 2.31 1.70 -18.03
N VAL A 24 2.78 0.55 -18.50
CA VAL A 24 2.03 -0.71 -18.40
C VAL A 24 2.61 -1.57 -17.30
N ARG A 25 1.73 -2.06 -16.41
CA ARG A 25 2.08 -3.08 -15.42
C ARG A 25 2.57 -4.33 -16.14
N SER A 26 3.84 -4.67 -15.91
CA SER A 26 4.42 -5.91 -16.41
C SER A 26 4.74 -6.81 -15.22
N THR A 27 4.18 -8.02 -15.27
CA THR A 27 4.53 -9.08 -14.33
C THR A 27 5.94 -9.57 -14.63
N VAL A 28 6.79 -9.61 -13.61
CA VAL A 28 8.20 -10.03 -13.66
C VAL A 28 8.51 -10.92 -12.45
N SER A 29 9.72 -11.47 -12.38
CA SER A 29 10.17 -12.09 -11.13
C SER A 29 10.37 -11.01 -10.05
N LEU A 30 10.22 -11.40 -8.78
CA LEU A 30 10.50 -10.51 -7.63
C LEU A 30 11.95 -10.00 -7.65
N TRP A 31 12.90 -10.81 -8.13
CA TRP A 31 14.29 -10.37 -8.29
C TRP A 31 14.43 -9.28 -9.34
N GLU A 32 13.77 -9.40 -10.50
CA GLU A 32 13.77 -8.36 -11.52
C GLU A 32 13.16 -7.04 -11.02
N GLU A 33 12.13 -7.11 -10.17
CA GLU A 33 11.56 -5.93 -9.51
C GLU A 33 12.57 -5.24 -8.58
N ILE A 34 13.29 -6.01 -7.75
CA ILE A 34 14.38 -5.51 -6.90
C ILE A 34 15.48 -4.87 -7.75
N VAL A 35 15.89 -5.53 -8.83
CA VAL A 35 16.94 -5.01 -9.73
C VAL A 35 16.50 -3.70 -10.37
N ASP A 36 15.22 -3.55 -10.73
CA ASP A 36 14.69 -2.27 -11.25
C ASP A 36 14.67 -1.17 -10.18
N CYS A 37 14.31 -1.50 -8.94
CA CYS A 37 14.41 -0.59 -7.79
C CYS A 37 15.87 -0.13 -7.57
N MET A 38 16.80 -1.08 -7.47
CA MET A 38 18.23 -0.80 -7.29
C MET A 38 18.81 0.02 -8.44
N LYS A 39 18.37 -0.22 -9.69
CA LYS A 39 18.77 0.58 -10.85
C LYS A 39 18.38 2.04 -10.68
N TYR A 40 17.16 2.32 -10.23
CA TYR A 40 16.72 3.68 -9.97
C TYR A 40 17.55 4.33 -8.85
N GLN A 41 17.65 3.66 -7.69
CA GLN A 41 18.38 4.17 -6.54
C GLN A 41 19.86 4.41 -6.87
N SER A 42 20.48 3.53 -7.65
CA SER A 42 21.88 3.66 -8.04
C SER A 42 22.14 4.88 -8.93
N ARG A 43 21.21 5.16 -9.84
CA ARG A 43 21.27 6.35 -10.70
C ARG A 43 21.02 7.62 -9.92
N LEU A 44 20.06 7.59 -8.99
CA LEU A 44 19.79 8.70 -8.09
C LEU A 44 21.02 9.01 -7.24
N ALA A 45 21.65 7.99 -6.66
CA ALA A 45 22.85 8.10 -5.86
C ALA A 45 24.02 8.70 -6.67
N THR A 46 24.29 8.13 -7.85
CA THR A 46 25.36 8.60 -8.75
C THR A 46 25.16 10.06 -9.18
N ARG A 47 23.92 10.42 -9.52
CA ARG A 47 23.59 11.79 -9.99
C ARG A 47 23.74 12.83 -8.90
N ASN A 48 23.40 12.50 -7.66
CA ASN A 48 23.39 13.44 -6.54
C ASN A 48 24.62 13.33 -5.64
N GLY A 49 25.60 12.48 -5.97
CA GLY A 49 26.78 12.26 -5.14
C GLY A 49 26.47 11.63 -3.78
N ILE A 50 25.39 10.86 -3.68
CA ILE A 50 25.00 10.18 -2.44
C ILE A 50 25.80 8.88 -2.36
N SER A 51 26.64 8.74 -1.32
CA SER A 51 27.42 7.53 -1.11
C SER A 51 26.51 6.36 -0.71
N THR A 52 26.20 5.46 -1.65
CA THR A 52 25.31 4.32 -1.42
C THR A 52 26.10 3.02 -1.38
N ARG A 53 25.78 2.15 -0.40
CA ARG A 53 26.35 0.81 -0.27
C ARG A 53 25.24 -0.22 -0.49
N ILE A 54 25.46 -1.15 -1.41
CA ILE A 54 24.49 -2.19 -1.74
C ILE A 54 25.06 -3.53 -1.34
N TRP A 55 24.37 -4.22 -0.42
CA TRP A 55 24.82 -5.48 0.16
C TRP A 55 23.83 -6.59 -0.18
N LEU A 56 24.31 -7.63 -0.83
CA LEU A 56 23.53 -8.86 -0.98
C LEU A 56 23.49 -9.55 0.39
N VAL A 57 22.31 -9.85 0.92
CA VAL A 57 22.19 -10.44 2.26
C VAL A 57 22.78 -11.85 2.30
N ASN A 58 22.57 -12.58 1.20
CA ASN A 58 23.02 -13.95 0.99
C ASN A 58 24.31 -13.95 0.17
N GLU A 59 25.12 -15.00 0.35
CA GLU A 59 26.34 -15.16 -0.42
C GLU A 59 26.00 -15.34 -1.91
N PRO A 60 26.51 -14.46 -2.79
CA PRO A 60 26.23 -14.57 -4.21
C PRO A 60 27.06 -15.71 -4.84
N PRO A 61 26.74 -16.14 -6.07
CA PRO A 61 27.57 -17.06 -6.84
C PRO A 61 29.04 -16.61 -6.92
N ALA A 62 29.96 -17.57 -7.06
CA ALA A 62 31.39 -17.30 -7.18
C ALA A 62 31.67 -16.30 -8.32
N GLY A 63 32.48 -15.28 -8.03
CA GLY A 63 32.83 -14.21 -8.97
C GLY A 63 31.94 -12.96 -8.88
N ILE A 64 30.82 -13.02 -8.17
CA ILE A 64 29.95 -11.87 -7.96
C ILE A 64 30.29 -11.20 -6.62
N ALA A 65 30.44 -9.87 -6.63
CA ALA A 65 30.74 -9.13 -5.42
C ALA A 65 29.54 -9.15 -4.46
N HIS A 66 29.81 -9.38 -3.17
CA HIS A 66 28.80 -9.34 -2.12
C HIS A 66 28.38 -7.90 -1.79
N LYS A 67 29.29 -6.94 -1.98
CA LYS A 67 29.11 -5.53 -1.61
C LYS A 67 29.53 -4.64 -2.77
N TYR A 68 28.71 -3.63 -3.02
CA TYR A 68 28.97 -2.58 -4.01
C TYR A 68 28.95 -1.22 -3.34
N ILE A 69 29.74 -0.28 -3.85
CA ILE A 69 29.78 1.11 -3.41
C ILE A 69 29.62 1.97 -4.66
N ILE A 70 28.65 2.87 -4.64
CA ILE A 70 28.32 3.74 -5.76
C ILE A 70 28.10 5.18 -5.28
N GLY A 71 28.15 6.13 -6.20
CA GLY A 71 27.87 7.55 -5.91
C GLY A 71 29.05 8.29 -5.28
N LYS A 72 30.25 7.67 -5.29
CA LYS A 72 31.51 8.32 -4.90
C LYS A 72 32.28 8.92 -6.09
N GLY A 73 31.80 8.72 -7.31
CA GLY A 73 32.38 9.29 -8.52
C GLY A 73 33.64 8.57 -9.01
N TYR A 74 33.83 7.29 -8.70
CA TYR A 74 34.96 6.52 -9.21
C TYR A 74 34.81 6.19 -10.71
N SER A 75 33.57 5.96 -11.16
CA SER A 75 33.24 5.79 -12.60
C SER A 75 31.86 6.35 -12.95
N LYS A 76 31.67 6.72 -14.22
CA LYS A 76 30.35 7.07 -14.78
C LYS A 76 29.46 5.84 -15.03
N THR A 77 30.03 4.64 -15.01
CA THR A 77 29.36 3.37 -15.30
C THR A 77 29.05 2.54 -14.05
N GLU A 78 29.34 3.05 -12.84
CA GLU A 78 29.15 2.32 -11.57
C GLU A 78 27.77 1.66 -11.45
N ALA A 79 26.72 2.42 -11.80
CA ALA A 79 25.35 1.93 -11.76
C ALA A 79 25.09 0.86 -12.83
N GLU A 80 25.54 1.08 -14.06
CA GLU A 80 25.37 0.12 -15.16
C GLU A 80 26.10 -1.21 -14.89
N ASP A 81 27.33 -1.15 -14.37
CA ASP A 81 28.16 -2.31 -14.05
C ASP A 81 27.52 -3.15 -12.93
N LEU A 82 27.03 -2.49 -11.88
CA LEU A 82 26.24 -3.12 -10.82
C LEU A 82 25.02 -3.86 -11.40
N ILE A 83 24.23 -3.19 -12.23
CA ILE A 83 23.00 -3.77 -12.78
C ILE A 83 23.30 -4.92 -13.74
N GLY A 84 24.40 -4.87 -14.48
CA GLY A 84 24.90 -6.01 -15.25
C GLY A 84 25.13 -7.23 -14.36
N ASN A 85 25.91 -7.06 -13.29
CA ASN A 85 26.23 -8.14 -12.34
C ASN A 85 24.99 -8.69 -11.61
N LEU A 86 24.05 -7.83 -11.21
CA LEU A 86 22.83 -8.26 -10.52
C LEU A 86 21.89 -9.06 -11.43
N LYS A 87 21.83 -8.74 -12.73
CA LYS A 87 21.03 -9.50 -13.70
C LYS A 87 21.58 -10.91 -13.95
N GLU A 88 22.88 -11.10 -13.80
CA GLU A 88 23.52 -12.41 -13.88
C GLU A 88 23.39 -13.23 -12.58
N THR A 89 22.98 -12.57 -11.48
CA THR A 89 22.75 -13.22 -10.20
C THR A 89 21.39 -13.90 -10.17
N VAL A 90 21.35 -15.16 -9.74
CA VAL A 90 20.11 -15.87 -9.40
C VAL A 90 20.11 -16.14 -7.89
N PRO A 91 19.25 -15.48 -7.10
CA PRO A 91 19.16 -15.76 -5.68
C PRO A 91 18.64 -17.19 -5.45
N THR A 92 19.46 -18.06 -4.86
CA THR A 92 19.09 -19.45 -4.58
C THR A 92 18.99 -19.79 -3.10
N SER A 93 19.42 -18.90 -2.20
CA SER A 93 19.40 -19.16 -0.77
C SER A 93 17.98 -19.10 -0.21
N GLU A 94 17.67 -20.07 0.65
CA GLU A 94 16.46 -20.10 1.48
C GLU A 94 16.64 -19.30 2.79
N GLU A 95 17.88 -18.92 3.12
CA GLU A 95 18.18 -18.15 4.32
C GLU A 95 17.84 -16.65 4.14
N CYS A 96 17.36 -16.05 5.24
CA CYS A 96 17.09 -14.63 5.37
C CYS A 96 17.64 -14.12 6.73
N PRO A 97 18.97 -14.08 6.93
CA PRO A 97 19.61 -13.81 8.22
C PRO A 97 19.63 -12.33 8.62
N LEU A 98 18.51 -11.61 8.46
CA LEU A 98 18.42 -10.14 8.55
C LEU A 98 18.86 -9.59 9.91
N ALA A 99 18.49 -10.23 11.03
CA ALA A 99 18.86 -9.78 12.38
C ALA A 99 20.38 -9.65 12.54
N SER A 100 21.14 -10.69 12.18
CA SER A 100 22.60 -10.68 12.24
C SER A 100 23.22 -9.62 11.33
N ARG A 101 22.63 -9.36 10.16
CA ARG A 101 23.11 -8.36 9.20
C ARG A 101 22.90 -6.95 9.74
N VAL A 102 21.71 -6.64 10.26
CA VAL A 102 21.41 -5.35 10.87
C VAL A 102 22.29 -5.11 12.09
N ARG A 103 22.42 -6.08 13.00
CA ARG A 103 23.31 -5.97 14.17
C ARG A 103 24.75 -5.59 13.78
N ASN A 104 25.29 -6.23 12.75
CA ASN A 104 26.64 -5.93 12.27
C ASN A 104 26.73 -4.57 11.58
N LEU A 105 25.71 -4.19 10.81
CA LEU A 105 25.61 -2.87 10.20
C LEU A 105 25.57 -1.77 11.27
N THR A 106 24.74 -1.91 12.30
CA THR A 106 24.60 -0.94 13.40
C THR A 106 25.95 -0.64 14.04
N LYS A 107 26.78 -1.65 14.30
CA LYS A 107 28.13 -1.46 14.85
C LYS A 107 29.03 -0.62 13.96
N CYS A 108 28.90 -0.75 12.63
CA CYS A 108 29.63 0.06 11.67
C CYS A 108 29.06 1.49 11.62
N LEU A 109 27.74 1.63 11.55
CA LEU A 109 27.07 2.93 11.42
C LEU A 109 27.36 3.83 12.62
N VAL A 110 27.31 3.32 13.86
CA VAL A 110 27.60 4.13 15.06
C VAL A 110 28.94 4.87 14.94
N ARG A 111 29.99 4.22 14.42
CA ARG A 111 31.30 4.84 14.23
C ARG A 111 31.36 5.81 13.06
N GLU A 112 30.58 5.54 12.01
CA GLU A 112 30.54 6.39 10.82
C GLU A 112 29.76 7.68 11.08
N THR A 113 28.68 7.59 11.86
CA THR A 113 27.79 8.73 12.17
C THR A 113 28.32 9.63 13.28
N GLU A 114 29.39 9.25 13.98
CA GLU A 114 30.10 10.15 14.92
C GLU A 114 30.62 11.43 14.24
N ARG A 115 30.77 11.41 12.90
CA ARG A 115 31.28 12.52 12.09
C ARG A 115 30.19 13.25 11.31
N PHE A 116 28.93 12.90 11.53
CA PHE A 116 27.83 13.51 10.80
C PHE A 116 27.61 14.94 11.26
N ASP A 117 27.45 15.84 10.30
CA ASP A 117 27.02 17.21 10.56
C ASP A 117 25.51 17.26 10.86
N GLU A 118 25.03 18.39 11.39
CA GLU A 118 23.60 18.58 11.67
C GLU A 118 22.77 18.42 10.39
N GLY A 119 21.78 17.53 10.44
CA GLY A 119 20.90 17.22 9.31
C GLY A 119 21.40 16.09 8.41
N GLU A 120 22.60 15.55 8.62
CA GLU A 120 23.04 14.32 7.95
C GLU A 120 22.40 13.08 8.59
N PHE A 121 22.00 12.11 7.75
CA PHE A 121 21.38 10.87 8.20
C PHE A 121 21.68 9.72 7.25
N VAL A 122 21.45 8.49 7.73
CA VAL A 122 21.58 7.25 6.96
C VAL A 122 20.19 6.78 6.54
N VAL A 123 20.05 6.35 5.29
CA VAL A 123 18.90 5.53 4.89
C VAL A 123 19.30 4.07 4.86
N LEU A 124 18.57 3.22 5.58
CA LEU A 124 18.66 1.77 5.49
C LEU A 124 17.43 1.22 4.75
N THR A 125 17.58 0.89 3.47
CA THR A 125 16.56 0.17 2.71
C THR A 125 16.81 -1.33 2.77
N ILE A 126 15.83 -2.10 3.27
CA ILE A 126 15.84 -3.57 3.31
C ILE A 126 14.80 -4.07 2.31
N CYS A 127 15.26 -4.63 1.21
CA CYS A 127 14.40 -5.35 0.26
C CYS A 127 14.26 -6.81 0.71
N THR A 128 13.04 -7.28 0.99
CA THR A 128 12.83 -8.66 1.43
C THR A 128 11.58 -9.27 0.79
N ARG A 129 11.68 -10.56 0.44
CA ARG A 129 10.57 -11.41 -0.02
C ARG A 129 10.04 -12.35 1.06
N GLY A 130 10.71 -12.40 2.20
CA GLY A 130 10.67 -13.54 3.13
C GLY A 130 10.63 -13.09 4.59
N MET A 131 10.14 -13.98 5.45
CA MET A 131 10.31 -13.82 6.89
C MET A 131 11.80 -13.94 7.29
N PRO A 132 12.24 -13.24 8.35
CA PRO A 132 13.55 -13.44 8.95
C PRO A 132 13.77 -14.88 9.41
N THR A 133 14.95 -15.45 9.12
CA THR A 133 15.31 -16.82 9.50
C THR A 133 16.42 -16.87 10.54
N ASP A 134 16.46 -17.95 11.31
CA ASP A 134 17.61 -18.32 12.13
C ASP A 134 18.82 -18.75 11.27
N LYS A 135 19.94 -19.07 11.93
CA LYS A 135 21.17 -19.59 11.31
C LYS A 135 21.02 -20.95 10.60
N HIS A 136 19.85 -21.56 10.68
CA HIS A 136 19.51 -22.83 10.04
C HIS A 136 18.47 -22.63 8.92
N GLY A 137 18.18 -21.39 8.53
CA GLY A 137 17.20 -21.06 7.49
C GLY A 137 15.74 -21.22 7.93
N ARG A 138 15.46 -21.39 9.23
CA ARG A 138 14.08 -21.55 9.72
C ARG A 138 13.51 -20.23 10.19
N SER A 139 12.34 -19.86 9.65
CA SER A 139 11.55 -18.74 10.18
C SER A 139 10.68 -19.22 11.35
N ASN A 140 11.01 -18.79 12.57
CA ASN A 140 10.22 -19.08 13.76
C ASN A 140 9.87 -17.77 14.51
N PHE A 141 9.23 -17.87 15.68
CA PHE A 141 8.89 -16.69 16.47
C PHE A 141 10.16 -15.95 16.94
N ASP A 142 11.14 -16.69 17.46
CA ASP A 142 12.37 -16.12 18.03
C ASP A 142 13.18 -15.36 16.96
N SER A 143 13.34 -15.90 15.75
CA SER A 143 14.07 -15.22 14.65
C SER A 143 13.37 -13.94 14.19
N ARG A 144 12.04 -13.94 14.18
CA ARG A 144 11.22 -12.77 13.83
C ARG A 144 11.31 -11.69 14.91
N GLU A 145 11.23 -12.09 16.18
CA GLU A 145 11.33 -11.17 17.30
C GLU A 145 12.75 -10.61 17.46
N GLU A 146 13.79 -11.44 17.26
CA GLU A 146 15.18 -11.00 17.22
C GLU A 146 15.39 -9.92 16.15
N PHE A 147 14.88 -10.13 14.93
CA PHE A 147 14.99 -9.12 13.88
C PHE A 147 14.27 -7.81 14.23
N ARG A 148 13.04 -7.90 14.75
CA ARG A 148 12.26 -6.74 15.19
C ARG A 148 12.98 -5.95 16.28
N GLN A 149 13.61 -6.64 17.23
CA GLN A 149 14.40 -6.03 18.28
C GLN A 149 15.63 -5.31 17.72
N GLU A 150 16.37 -5.91 16.79
CA GLU A 150 17.53 -5.26 16.17
C GLU A 150 17.16 -3.98 15.40
N ILE A 151 16.03 -4.00 14.68
CA ILE A 151 15.51 -2.81 13.99
C ILE A 151 15.09 -1.73 15.00
N SER A 152 14.37 -2.12 16.06
CA SER A 152 13.97 -1.21 17.15
C SER A 152 15.17 -0.63 17.90
N SER A 153 16.23 -1.43 18.08
CA SER A 153 17.48 -0.98 18.70
C SER A 153 18.23 -0.01 17.80
N LEU A 154 18.23 -0.23 16.49
CA LEU A 154 18.82 0.69 15.52
C LEU A 154 18.07 2.03 15.49
N SER A 155 16.73 2.02 15.41
CA SER A 155 15.95 3.26 15.37
C SER A 155 16.02 4.09 16.66
N ARG A 156 16.23 3.44 17.81
CA ARG A 156 16.44 4.13 19.11
C ARG A 156 17.91 4.44 19.43
N SER A 157 18.83 4.07 18.54
CA SER A 157 20.24 4.35 18.76
C SER A 157 20.56 5.83 18.52
N SER A 158 21.79 6.25 18.81
CA SER A 158 22.26 7.60 18.47
C SER A 158 22.51 7.82 16.97
N VAL A 159 22.27 6.81 16.13
CA VAL A 159 22.44 6.89 14.68
C VAL A 159 21.22 7.60 14.09
N PRO A 160 21.37 8.75 13.41
CA PRO A 160 20.27 9.37 12.67
C PRO A 160 19.97 8.48 11.45
N VAL A 161 18.94 7.64 11.54
CA VAL A 161 18.62 6.63 10.52
C VAL A 161 17.13 6.64 10.17
N LYS A 162 16.84 6.63 8.86
CA LYS A 162 15.51 6.30 8.32
C LYS A 162 15.55 4.90 7.74
N ILE A 163 14.61 4.04 8.14
CA ILE A 163 14.58 2.63 7.77
C ILE A 163 13.41 2.41 6.81
N ILE A 164 13.69 1.84 5.64
CA ILE A 164 12.67 1.51 4.65
C ILE A 164 12.63 -0.01 4.49
N ILE A 165 11.48 -0.63 4.71
CA ILE A 165 11.27 -2.06 4.44
C ILE A 165 10.53 -2.19 3.11
N ARG A 166 11.24 -2.51 2.03
CA ARG A 166 10.64 -2.74 0.72
C ARG A 166 10.22 -4.21 0.58
N LEU A 167 8.92 -4.45 0.59
CA LEU A 167 8.33 -5.78 0.49
C LEU A 167 8.24 -6.24 -0.95
N THR A 168 9.02 -7.26 -1.29
CA THR A 168 8.98 -7.87 -2.62
C THR A 168 8.33 -9.23 -2.51
N THR A 169 7.04 -9.24 -2.16
CA THR A 169 6.25 -10.44 -1.97
C THR A 169 4.77 -10.13 -2.15
N ASP A 170 4.01 -11.09 -2.67
CA ASP A 170 2.55 -11.11 -2.66
C ASP A 170 2.01 -12.05 -1.55
N ASP A 171 2.89 -12.53 -0.66
CA ASP A 171 2.51 -13.28 0.54
C ASP A 171 1.95 -12.33 1.61
N ASP A 172 0.66 -12.46 1.83
CA ASP A 172 -0.10 -11.64 2.77
C ASP A 172 0.41 -11.73 4.20
N GLY A 173 0.86 -12.90 4.64
CA GLY A 173 1.36 -13.11 5.99
C GLY A 173 2.67 -12.35 6.23
N ILE A 174 3.51 -12.23 5.19
CA ILE A 174 4.73 -11.42 5.24
C ILE A 174 4.39 -9.94 5.26
N CYS A 175 3.51 -9.47 4.38
CA CYS A 175 3.09 -8.07 4.37
C CYS A 175 2.46 -7.67 5.71
N GLU A 176 1.58 -8.51 6.27
CA GLU A 176 0.94 -8.26 7.56
C GLU A 176 1.90 -8.24 8.76
N TYR A 177 2.99 -9.01 8.69
CA TYR A 177 4.02 -8.98 9.72
C TYR A 177 4.78 -7.65 9.71
N TYR A 178 5.16 -7.17 8.52
CA TYR A 178 5.92 -5.94 8.37
C TYR A 178 5.06 -4.69 8.55
N ASN A 179 3.85 -4.62 7.98
CA ASN A 179 2.97 -3.45 8.15
C ASN A 179 2.57 -3.20 9.62
N GLY A 180 2.77 -4.17 10.52
CA GLY A 180 2.64 -3.94 11.97
C GLY A 180 3.74 -3.01 12.54
N TRP A 181 4.82 -2.79 11.79
CA TRP A 181 6.01 -2.09 12.24
C TRP A 181 5.87 -0.58 12.12
N ASP A 182 5.23 -0.05 11.07
CA ASP A 182 5.05 1.40 10.88
C ASP A 182 4.37 2.04 12.10
N SER A 183 3.44 1.31 12.71
CA SER A 183 2.73 1.76 13.90
C SER A 183 3.50 1.62 15.22
N SER A 184 4.55 0.79 15.27
CA SER A 184 5.18 0.32 16.51
C SER A 184 6.68 0.60 16.62
N ILE A 185 7.36 0.87 15.51
CA ILE A 185 8.78 1.22 15.45
C ILE A 185 8.92 2.59 14.81
N MET A 186 9.56 3.51 15.52
CA MET A 186 9.82 4.86 14.99
C MET A 186 10.77 4.79 13.78
N ASP A 187 10.53 5.69 12.82
CA ASP A 187 11.36 5.90 11.63
C ASP A 187 11.52 4.68 10.71
N VAL A 188 10.51 3.79 10.73
CA VAL A 188 10.33 2.70 9.78
C VAL A 188 9.15 3.03 8.85
N ASP A 189 9.37 2.90 7.54
CA ASP A 189 8.33 2.96 6.49
C ASP A 189 8.35 1.64 5.71
N VAL A 190 7.23 0.92 5.70
CA VAL A 190 7.05 -0.35 4.98
C VAL A 190 6.32 -0.08 3.67
N LEU A 191 6.93 -0.51 2.56
CA LEU A 191 6.43 -0.24 1.22
C LEU A 191 6.17 -1.54 0.45
N ASP A 192 4.97 -1.68 -0.09
CA ASP A 192 4.62 -2.72 -1.06
C ASP A 192 4.88 -2.24 -2.50
N ASP A 193 4.37 -2.95 -3.50
CA ASP A 193 4.51 -2.59 -4.91
C ASP A 193 3.83 -1.25 -5.25
N TRP A 194 4.42 -0.50 -6.19
CA TRP A 194 3.92 0.81 -6.60
C TRP A 194 2.44 0.85 -6.98
N PHE A 195 1.89 -0.22 -7.59
CA PHE A 195 0.48 -0.26 -7.97
C PHE A 195 -0.42 -0.44 -6.76
N GLY A 196 -0.01 -1.26 -5.79
CA GLY A 196 -0.64 -1.37 -4.48
C GLY A 196 -0.66 -0.03 -3.77
N GLU A 197 0.51 0.57 -3.58
CA GLU A 197 0.67 1.89 -2.94
C GLU A 197 -0.16 2.98 -3.62
N SER A 198 -0.12 3.05 -4.97
CA SER A 198 -0.91 4.03 -5.73
C SER A 198 -2.40 3.93 -5.45
N LEU A 199 -2.89 2.72 -5.23
CA LEU A 199 -4.28 2.48 -4.91
C LEU A 199 -4.60 2.95 -3.50
N GLU A 200 -3.76 2.63 -2.53
CA GLU A 200 -3.95 3.03 -1.13
C GLU A 200 -3.94 4.56 -1.00
N VAL A 201 -2.96 5.22 -1.62
CA VAL A 201 -2.92 6.68 -1.71
C VAL A 201 -4.17 7.23 -2.39
N TYR A 202 -4.65 6.61 -3.46
CA TYR A 202 -5.86 7.08 -4.14
C TYR A 202 -7.13 6.91 -3.31
N LEU A 203 -7.24 5.86 -2.50
CA LEU A 203 -8.38 5.66 -1.61
C LEU A 203 -8.43 6.70 -0.49
N HIS A 204 -7.28 7.15 0.00
CA HIS A 204 -7.17 8.13 1.07
C HIS A 204 -7.13 9.59 0.57
N ASN A 205 -6.45 9.83 -0.55
CA ASN A 205 -6.16 11.14 -1.12
C ASN A 205 -6.45 11.15 -2.64
N PRO A 206 -7.71 10.95 -3.07
CA PRO A 206 -8.08 10.81 -4.50
C PRO A 206 -7.79 12.05 -5.35
N TRP A 207 -7.54 13.19 -4.72
CA TRP A 207 -7.11 14.43 -5.38
C TRP A 207 -5.66 14.37 -5.88
N LEU A 208 -4.86 13.40 -5.43
CA LEU A 208 -3.44 13.25 -5.77
C LEU A 208 -3.22 12.10 -6.76
N THR A 209 -2.47 12.36 -7.82
CA THR A 209 -1.90 11.31 -8.68
C THR A 209 -0.58 10.82 -8.09
N TYR A 210 -0.61 9.69 -7.38
CA TYR A 210 0.60 9.06 -6.86
C TYR A 210 1.43 8.46 -8.00
N THR A 211 2.63 9.00 -8.21
CA THR A 211 3.48 8.64 -9.36
C THR A 211 4.57 7.64 -8.98
N LEU A 212 5.10 6.94 -9.98
CA LEU A 212 6.26 6.07 -9.79
C LEU A 212 7.46 6.85 -9.21
N GLY A 213 7.63 8.12 -9.58
CA GLY A 213 8.70 8.97 -9.05
C GLY A 213 8.57 9.21 -7.53
N MET A 214 7.35 9.45 -7.03
CA MET A 214 7.10 9.58 -5.60
C MET A 214 7.37 8.28 -4.85
N HIS A 215 6.90 7.16 -5.41
CA HIS A 215 7.15 5.85 -4.83
C HIS A 215 8.64 5.52 -4.75
N ARG A 216 9.39 5.73 -5.84
CA ARG A 216 10.85 5.56 -5.84
C ARG A 216 11.57 6.51 -4.86
N LEU A 217 11.01 7.70 -4.63
CA LEU A 217 11.54 8.62 -3.62
C LEU A 217 11.34 8.06 -2.20
N ARG A 218 10.16 7.51 -1.88
CA ARG A 218 9.91 6.80 -0.61
C ARG A 218 10.81 5.60 -0.44
N GLU A 219 10.94 4.75 -1.45
CA GLU A 219 11.85 3.58 -1.41
C GLU A 219 13.30 3.96 -1.10
N SER A 220 13.74 5.14 -1.57
CA SER A 220 15.08 5.66 -1.32
C SER A 220 15.27 6.29 0.06
N GLY A 221 14.20 6.40 0.86
CA GLY A 221 14.18 7.08 2.17
C GLY A 221 14.46 8.58 2.11
N LEU A 222 14.46 9.18 0.92
CA LEU A 222 14.63 10.62 0.72
C LEU A 222 13.29 11.37 0.66
N ALA A 223 12.18 10.63 0.73
CA ALA A 223 10.87 11.25 0.80
C ALA A 223 10.69 11.96 2.15
N PRO A 224 10.14 13.20 2.14
CA PRO A 224 9.73 13.90 3.35
C PRO A 224 8.73 13.07 4.14
N ASP A 225 8.78 13.16 5.46
CA ASP A 225 7.94 12.41 6.40
C ASP A 225 6.44 12.47 6.14
N LEU A 226 5.96 13.58 5.55
CA LEU A 226 4.56 13.72 5.15
C LEU A 226 4.12 12.70 4.09
N PHE A 227 5.06 12.11 3.34
CA PHE A 227 4.75 11.10 2.33
C PHE A 227 4.40 9.74 2.94
N ASP A 228 4.85 9.49 4.16
CA ASP A 228 4.55 8.27 4.91
C ASP A 228 3.03 8.19 5.23
N ASP A 229 2.36 9.35 5.39
CA ASP A 229 0.92 9.43 5.69
C ASP A 229 0.00 9.23 4.48
N LEU A 230 0.52 9.25 3.24
CA LEU A 230 -0.28 9.35 2.02
C LEU A 230 -1.20 8.15 1.78
N ASP A 231 -0.73 6.96 2.09
CA ASP A 231 -1.43 5.67 1.94
C ASP A 231 -2.09 5.21 3.23
N GLU A 232 -1.80 5.83 4.37
CA GLU A 232 -2.42 5.48 5.65
C GLU A 232 -3.72 6.23 5.93
N ARG A 233 -3.78 7.50 5.52
CA ARG A 233 -4.90 8.40 5.87
C ARG A 233 -5.06 9.55 4.90
N GLN A 234 -6.25 10.15 4.98
CA GLN A 234 -6.49 11.43 4.33
C GLN A 234 -5.63 12.51 5.00
N LEU A 235 -4.95 13.33 4.18
CA LEU A 235 -4.21 14.48 4.66
C LEU A 235 -5.18 15.59 5.14
N THR A 236 -4.81 16.25 6.23
CA THR A 236 -5.51 17.44 6.74
C THR A 236 -5.29 18.63 5.81
N ILE A 237 -6.11 19.69 5.96
CA ILE A 237 -5.98 20.93 5.16
C ILE A 237 -4.55 21.52 5.24
N ASN A 238 -3.93 21.49 6.43
CA ASN A 238 -2.58 22.02 6.63
C ASN A 238 -1.52 21.14 5.96
N GLU A 239 -1.70 19.83 6.02
CA GLU A 239 -0.80 18.87 5.37
C GLU A 239 -0.90 18.95 3.85
N ILE A 240 -2.11 19.11 3.30
CA ILE A 240 -2.31 19.37 1.87
C ILE A 240 -1.55 20.66 1.47
N HIS A 241 -1.65 21.72 2.27
CA HIS A 241 -0.91 22.97 2.05
C HIS A 241 0.60 22.74 2.04
N GLN A 242 1.13 22.06 3.05
CA GLN A 242 2.55 21.74 3.18
C GLN A 242 3.03 20.89 1.99
N PHE A 243 2.30 19.83 1.66
CA PHE A 243 2.57 18.96 0.52
C PHE A 243 2.66 19.76 -0.78
N CYS A 244 1.67 20.61 -1.05
CA CYS A 244 1.61 21.38 -2.29
C CYS A 244 2.74 22.44 -2.39
N ASN A 245 3.09 23.10 -1.29
CA ASN A 245 4.23 24.01 -1.27
C ASN A 245 5.53 23.27 -1.60
N MET A 246 5.75 22.13 -0.96
CA MET A 246 6.95 21.32 -1.15
C MET A 246 7.10 20.80 -2.58
N MET A 247 6.00 20.40 -3.21
CA MET A 247 6.01 19.83 -4.55
C MET A 247 6.13 20.88 -5.66
N PHE A 248 5.48 22.04 -5.52
CA PHE A 248 5.27 22.97 -6.63
C PHE A 248 5.92 24.35 -6.44
N VAL A 249 6.25 24.76 -5.21
CA VAL A 249 6.85 26.09 -4.95
C VAL A 249 8.38 25.98 -4.96
N ARG A 250 8.99 26.28 -6.10
CA ARG A 250 10.46 26.22 -6.28
C ARG A 250 11.15 27.52 -5.90
N GLY A 251 11.13 27.87 -4.60
CA GLY A 251 11.78 29.08 -4.06
C GLY A 251 11.02 30.39 -4.28
N GLY A 252 9.74 30.31 -4.68
CA GLY A 252 8.83 31.45 -4.79
C GLY A 252 8.07 31.77 -3.49
N ALA A 253 7.11 32.69 -3.57
CA ALA A 253 6.18 32.94 -2.48
C ALA A 253 5.34 31.67 -2.20
N PRO A 254 5.06 31.36 -0.92
CA PRO A 254 4.23 30.20 -0.57
C PRO A 254 2.81 30.36 -1.12
N LEU A 255 2.14 29.23 -1.34
CA LEU A 255 0.73 29.20 -1.70
C LEU A 255 -0.13 29.88 -0.60
N PRO A 256 -1.25 30.54 -0.94
CA PRO A 256 -2.16 31.11 0.04
C PRO A 256 -2.56 30.08 1.11
N ASN A 257 -2.72 30.52 2.37
CA ASN A 257 -3.14 29.62 3.45
C ASN A 257 -4.59 29.16 3.21
N PRO A 258 -4.84 27.84 3.05
CA PRO A 258 -6.18 27.34 2.76
C PRO A 258 -7.21 27.59 3.87
N ASN A 259 -6.78 27.76 5.13
CA ASN A 259 -7.70 28.08 6.23
C ASN A 259 -8.20 29.53 6.18
N LEU A 260 -7.50 30.41 5.46
CA LEU A 260 -7.93 31.81 5.26
C LEU A 260 -8.77 31.95 3.99
N SER A 261 -8.37 31.25 2.93
CA SER A 261 -9.11 31.24 1.66
C SER A 261 -8.78 29.98 0.85
N TRP A 262 -9.65 28.97 0.92
CA TRP A 262 -9.51 27.74 0.14
C TRP A 262 -9.55 28.00 -1.36
N SER A 263 -10.47 28.85 -1.81
CA SER A 263 -10.60 29.21 -3.23
C SER A 263 -9.34 29.87 -3.78
N ALA A 264 -8.72 30.80 -3.05
CA ALA A 264 -7.45 31.41 -3.45
C ALA A 264 -6.31 30.39 -3.49
N PHE A 265 -6.25 29.48 -2.50
CA PHE A 265 -5.28 28.39 -2.48
C PHE A 265 -5.42 27.48 -3.72
N VAL A 266 -6.63 26.98 -3.99
CA VAL A 266 -6.89 26.09 -5.14
C VAL A 266 -6.64 26.78 -6.47
N GLN A 267 -7.00 28.06 -6.61
CA GLN A 267 -6.74 28.84 -7.82
C GLN A 267 -5.23 29.00 -8.07
N ALA A 268 -4.48 29.39 -7.04
CA ALA A 268 -3.02 29.53 -7.14
C ALA A 268 -2.34 28.19 -7.46
N LEU A 269 -2.75 27.11 -6.78
CA LEU A 269 -2.25 25.77 -7.04
C LEU A 269 -2.59 25.28 -8.45
N GLY A 270 -3.80 25.55 -8.94
CA GLY A 270 -4.22 25.23 -10.31
C GLY A 270 -3.28 25.84 -11.35
N GLY A 271 -2.93 27.12 -11.20
CA GLY A 271 -1.97 27.78 -12.09
C GLY A 271 -0.57 27.15 -12.06
N LEU A 272 -0.11 26.62 -10.93
CA LEU A 272 1.16 25.89 -10.87
C LEU A 272 1.06 24.52 -11.55
N VAL A 273 0.00 23.76 -11.26
CA VAL A 273 -0.20 22.39 -11.77
C VAL A 273 -0.43 22.36 -13.28
N GLU A 274 -1.08 23.38 -13.85
CA GLU A 274 -1.28 23.52 -15.30
C GLU A 274 0.04 23.63 -16.09
N ASN A 275 1.11 24.10 -15.45
CA ASN A 275 2.44 24.18 -16.06
C ASN A 275 3.23 22.87 -15.96
N GLU A 276 2.76 21.91 -15.17
CA GLU A 276 3.42 20.62 -15.00
C GLU A 276 2.94 19.61 -16.05
N LYS A 277 3.84 18.72 -16.47
CA LYS A 277 3.47 17.63 -17.38
C LYS A 277 2.49 16.68 -16.66
N PRO A 278 1.42 16.23 -17.35
CA PRO A 278 0.56 15.17 -16.83
C PRO A 278 1.38 13.94 -16.45
N GLN A 279 0.94 13.27 -15.38
CA GLN A 279 1.58 12.09 -14.84
C GLN A 279 0.72 10.87 -15.06
N TRP A 280 1.36 9.72 -15.22
CA TRP A 280 0.64 8.46 -15.32
C TRP A 280 0.00 8.10 -13.97
N ASN A 281 -1.32 7.94 -13.98
CA ASN A 281 -2.09 7.49 -12.83
C ASN A 281 -2.31 5.98 -12.94
N ALA A 282 -1.63 5.20 -12.11
CA ALA A 282 -1.72 3.74 -12.11
C ALA A 282 -3.14 3.23 -11.79
N VAL A 283 -3.91 4.01 -11.03
CA VAL A 283 -5.30 3.68 -10.70
C VAL A 283 -6.21 3.96 -11.89
N LYS A 284 -6.13 5.14 -12.51
CA LYS A 284 -7.00 5.50 -13.65
C LYS A 284 -6.53 4.92 -14.98
N ASN A 285 -5.32 4.36 -15.03
CA ASN A 285 -4.68 3.80 -16.23
C ASN A 285 -4.65 4.82 -17.39
N CYS A 286 -4.39 6.09 -17.05
CA CYS A 286 -4.29 7.20 -18.00
C CYS A 286 -3.41 8.31 -17.43
N PHE A 287 -3.06 9.28 -18.27
CA PHE A 287 -2.38 10.50 -17.83
C PHE A 287 -3.36 11.48 -17.19
N THR A 288 -3.04 11.94 -15.99
CA THR A 288 -3.81 12.95 -15.26
C THR A 288 -2.89 14.04 -14.73
N PRO A 289 -3.41 15.24 -14.40
CA PRO A 289 -2.65 16.22 -13.65
C PRO A 289 -2.14 15.64 -12.32
N TRP A 290 -1.07 16.21 -11.78
CA TRP A 290 -0.58 15.83 -10.44
C TRP A 290 -1.69 15.96 -9.38
N ILE A 291 -2.45 17.06 -9.45
CA ILE A 291 -3.55 17.37 -8.54
C ILE A 291 -4.85 17.48 -9.34
N ASP A 292 -5.87 16.68 -9.00
CA ASP A 292 -7.23 16.88 -9.52
C ASP A 292 -7.93 17.99 -8.75
N SER A 293 -7.86 19.20 -9.28
CA SER A 293 -8.42 20.41 -8.66
C SER A 293 -9.93 20.34 -8.47
N ARG A 294 -10.64 19.46 -9.19
CA ARG A 294 -12.09 19.29 -9.04
C ARG A 294 -12.40 18.55 -7.75
N ILE A 295 -11.72 17.41 -7.54
CA ILE A 295 -11.83 16.63 -6.30
C ILE A 295 -11.34 17.47 -5.11
N LEU A 296 -10.25 18.20 -5.28
CA LEU A 296 -9.72 19.04 -4.21
C LEU A 296 -10.69 20.15 -3.79
N LYS A 297 -11.48 20.74 -4.71
CA LYS A 297 -12.50 21.75 -4.33
C LYS A 297 -13.56 21.19 -3.38
N GLU A 298 -13.89 19.91 -3.48
CA GLU A 298 -14.89 19.26 -2.63
C GLU A 298 -14.42 19.10 -1.16
N TYR A 299 -13.13 19.30 -0.88
CA TYR A 299 -12.56 19.25 0.48
C TYR A 299 -12.88 20.51 1.30
N GLU A 300 -13.33 21.61 0.68
CA GLU A 300 -13.67 22.86 1.38
C GLU A 300 -14.85 22.70 2.35
N THR A 301 -15.80 21.83 1.99
CA THR A 301 -17.05 21.71 2.73
C THR A 301 -16.78 21.16 4.13
N PRO A 302 -17.33 21.74 5.22
CA PRO A 302 -17.18 21.21 6.59
C PRO A 302 -17.59 19.74 6.72
N MET A 303 -18.43 19.24 5.81
CA MET A 303 -18.74 17.82 5.67
C MET A 303 -17.55 16.94 5.28
N ALA A 304 -16.50 17.43 4.62
CA ALA A 304 -15.29 16.65 4.33
C ALA A 304 -14.47 16.37 5.60
N GLN A 305 -14.57 17.22 6.63
CA GLN A 305 -13.92 17.01 7.94
C GLN A 305 -14.82 16.29 8.94
N SER A 306 -16.15 16.43 8.84
CA SER A 306 -17.10 15.77 9.75
C SER A 306 -17.71 14.48 9.22
N SER A 307 -17.62 14.19 7.91
CA SER A 307 -18.27 13.03 7.31
C SER A 307 -17.32 11.87 7.15
N SER A 308 -17.76 10.78 7.76
CA SER A 308 -17.51 9.37 7.46
C SER A 308 -17.66 8.96 5.98
N ARG A 309 -17.63 9.89 5.01
CA ARG A 309 -17.79 9.59 3.58
C ARG A 309 -16.49 9.09 2.93
N TRP A 310 -15.33 9.41 3.53
CA TRP A 310 -14.01 8.96 3.03
C TRP A 310 -13.02 8.52 4.14
N GLY A 311 -13.41 8.56 5.41
CA GLY A 311 -12.52 8.23 6.53
C GLY A 311 -12.70 6.81 7.08
N VAL A 312 -11.66 5.98 6.92
CA VAL A 312 -11.38 4.86 7.83
C VAL A 312 -10.97 5.47 9.17
N GLY A 313 -11.76 5.24 10.22
CA GLY A 313 -11.59 5.92 11.50
C GLY A 313 -10.31 5.54 12.25
N THR A 314 -9.32 6.43 12.27
CA THR A 314 -8.33 6.51 13.36
C THR A 314 -8.84 7.49 14.41
N ARG A 315 -8.99 7.00 15.64
CA ARG A 315 -9.58 7.70 16.77
C ARG A 315 -8.54 8.65 17.38
N ALA A 316 -8.66 9.95 17.13
CA ALA A 316 -7.93 10.98 17.89
C ALA A 316 -8.54 11.09 19.30
N ALA A 317 -7.75 10.84 20.34
CA ALA A 317 -8.12 11.10 21.72
C ALA A 317 -8.08 12.61 21.98
N ARG A 318 -9.09 13.14 22.67
CA ARG A 318 -9.10 14.53 23.17
C ARG A 318 -8.06 14.66 24.28
N GLU A 319 -7.08 15.54 24.11
CA GLU A 319 -6.20 16.03 25.18
C GLU A 319 -6.70 17.38 25.73
N PRO A 320 -6.43 17.71 27.00
CA PRO A 320 -6.76 19.01 27.60
C PRO A 320 -5.70 20.06 27.25
N GLU A 321 -6.15 21.32 27.15
CA GLU A 321 -5.30 22.50 26.92
C GLU A 321 -4.33 22.76 28.09
N GLU A 322 -3.03 22.87 27.78
CA GLU A 322 -2.08 23.63 28.60
C GLU A 322 -1.26 24.59 27.73
N THR A 323 -1.06 25.78 28.28
CA THR A 323 -0.44 26.95 27.67
C THR A 323 1.07 26.96 27.91
N GLY A 324 1.88 27.15 26.86
CA GLY A 324 3.30 27.50 26.99
C GLY A 324 4.13 27.16 25.75
N GLY A 325 4.63 28.18 25.05
CA GLY A 325 5.34 28.01 23.78
C GLY A 325 6.81 27.59 23.89
N ARG A 326 7.27 26.79 22.92
CA ARG A 326 8.58 26.88 22.21
C ARG A 326 8.67 25.85 21.07
N SER A 327 9.56 26.15 20.12
CA SER A 327 9.76 25.62 18.76
C SER A 327 9.79 24.11 18.52
N SER A 328 9.06 23.73 17.45
CA SER A 328 9.31 22.73 16.40
C SER A 328 10.41 21.67 16.59
N SER A 329 10.00 20.48 17.06
CA SER A 329 10.34 19.15 16.53
C SER A 329 9.72 18.08 17.44
N GLN A 330 8.41 17.83 17.31
CA GLN A 330 7.72 16.76 18.05
C GLN A 330 6.81 15.99 17.10
N ARG A 331 7.30 14.86 16.58
CA ARG A 331 6.41 13.75 16.18
C ARG A 331 5.76 13.22 17.47
N CYS A 332 4.45 13.02 17.39
CA CYS A 332 3.55 12.76 18.51
C CYS A 332 3.96 11.54 19.35
N ASN A 333 3.96 11.70 20.67
CA ASN A 333 4.10 10.61 21.63
C ASN A 333 2.92 9.63 21.52
N ARG A 334 3.20 8.37 21.16
CA ARG A 334 2.25 7.25 21.25
C ARG A 334 2.65 6.36 22.45
N PRO A 335 1.74 6.02 23.37
CA PRO A 335 2.09 5.16 24.51
C PRO A 335 2.26 3.69 24.08
N PRO A 336 3.18 2.91 24.72
CA PRO A 336 3.39 1.50 24.40
C PRO A 336 2.24 0.64 24.95
N ARG A 337 1.89 -0.44 24.23
CA ARG A 337 1.01 -1.52 24.72
C ARG A 337 1.82 -2.80 24.86
N ASP A 338 1.81 -3.38 26.07
CA ASP A 338 2.38 -4.69 26.35
C ASP A 338 1.44 -5.81 25.87
N PHE A 339 2.00 -6.85 25.25
CA PHE A 339 1.30 -8.07 24.86
C PHE A 339 2.09 -9.31 25.27
N ASP A 340 1.50 -10.13 26.13
CA ASP A 340 1.89 -11.50 26.41
C ASP A 340 1.11 -12.44 25.47
N TYR A 341 1.79 -13.34 24.76
CA TYR A 341 1.13 -14.45 24.04
C TYR A 341 1.64 -15.81 24.52
N ARG A 342 0.68 -16.66 24.92
CA ARG A 342 0.87 -18.06 25.28
C ARG A 342 0.29 -18.95 24.18
N ARG A 343 1.13 -19.89 23.74
CA ARG A 343 1.00 -20.81 22.60
C ARG A 343 -0.09 -21.88 22.78
N SER A 344 -0.68 -22.34 21.67
CA SER A 344 -1.17 -23.72 21.49
C SER A 344 -1.08 -24.13 20.03
N GLN A 345 -0.52 -25.31 19.78
CA GLN A 345 -0.36 -25.93 18.46
C GLN A 345 -1.41 -27.03 18.28
N SER A 346 -1.96 -27.16 17.08
CA SER A 346 -2.56 -28.41 16.61
C SER A 346 -2.40 -28.53 15.10
N ASP A 347 -1.70 -29.60 14.71
CA ASP A 347 -1.52 -30.07 13.34
C ASP A 347 -2.81 -30.70 12.80
N SER A 348 -3.11 -30.51 11.51
CA SER A 348 -3.77 -31.54 10.71
C SER A 348 -3.63 -31.29 9.21
N ASN A 349 -3.11 -32.31 8.53
CA ASN A 349 -3.04 -32.45 7.07
C ASN A 349 -4.40 -32.87 6.50
N ALA A 350 -4.86 -32.21 5.44
CA ALA A 350 -5.80 -32.80 4.49
C ALA A 350 -5.65 -32.17 3.10
N ALA A 351 -5.46 -33.02 2.09
CA ALA A 351 -5.37 -32.65 0.68
C ALA A 351 -6.78 -32.50 0.06
N PRO A 352 -7.01 -31.62 -0.94
CA PRO A 352 -8.25 -31.62 -1.69
C PRO A 352 -8.09 -32.17 -3.12
N GLY A 353 -8.96 -33.13 -3.47
CA GLY A 353 -9.21 -33.57 -4.83
C GLY A 353 -10.06 -32.56 -5.61
N ARG A 354 -9.69 -32.33 -6.88
CA ARG A 354 -10.23 -31.29 -7.76
C ARG A 354 -11.13 -31.95 -8.82
N THR A 355 -12.43 -31.70 -8.78
CA THR A 355 -13.37 -32.01 -9.86
C THR A 355 -13.72 -30.73 -10.62
N GLN A 356 -13.24 -30.63 -11.87
CA GLN A 356 -13.66 -29.58 -12.80
C GLN A 356 -15.02 -29.95 -13.42
N ARG A 357 -15.94 -28.98 -13.47
CA ARG A 357 -17.21 -29.07 -14.18
C ARG A 357 -17.16 -28.06 -15.34
N GLU A 358 -17.35 -28.54 -16.55
CA GLU A 358 -17.44 -27.73 -17.78
C GLU A 358 -18.75 -26.91 -17.83
N PRO A 359 -18.78 -25.76 -18.52
CA PRO A 359 -19.98 -24.95 -18.66
C PRO A 359 -20.81 -25.40 -19.89
N PRO A 360 -22.16 -25.37 -19.82
CA PRO A 360 -22.98 -25.62 -20.99
C PRO A 360 -23.18 -24.36 -21.84
N VAL A 361 -23.40 -24.64 -23.11
CA VAL A 361 -23.51 -23.74 -24.25
C VAL A 361 -24.76 -22.86 -24.20
N SER A 362 -24.54 -21.61 -24.60
CA SER A 362 -25.48 -20.54 -24.94
C SER A 362 -26.83 -21.02 -25.50
N SER A 363 -27.93 -20.59 -24.87
CA SER A 363 -29.26 -20.57 -25.49
C SER A 363 -29.92 -19.19 -25.36
N SER A 364 -30.65 -18.88 -26.42
CA SER A 364 -31.29 -17.64 -26.84
C SER A 364 -32.11 -16.88 -25.80
N ALA A 365 -31.98 -15.55 -25.88
CA ALA A 365 -32.75 -14.54 -25.16
C ALA A 365 -34.26 -14.70 -25.34
N ALA A 366 -34.93 -15.15 -24.27
CA ALA A 366 -36.36 -14.94 -24.05
C ALA A 366 -36.51 -13.93 -22.90
N THR A 367 -37.00 -12.73 -23.21
CA THR A 367 -37.41 -11.72 -22.22
C THR A 367 -38.49 -12.31 -21.31
N ARG A 368 -38.08 -12.86 -20.16
CA ARG A 368 -38.97 -13.25 -19.07
C ARG A 368 -39.61 -12.00 -18.48
N ARG A 369 -40.94 -12.04 -18.33
CA ARG A 369 -41.73 -11.01 -17.65
C ARG A 369 -41.33 -10.98 -16.17
N VAL A 370 -40.86 -9.82 -15.72
CA VAL A 370 -40.54 -9.48 -14.33
C VAL A 370 -41.72 -9.84 -13.43
N GLY A 371 -41.44 -10.70 -12.44
CA GLY A 371 -42.41 -11.30 -11.54
C GLY A 371 -43.07 -10.33 -10.56
N ALA A 372 -44.28 -10.69 -10.16
CA ALA A 372 -45.27 -9.90 -9.44
C ALA A 372 -45.01 -9.70 -7.93
N SER A 373 -43.77 -9.68 -7.47
CA SER A 373 -43.46 -9.64 -6.03
C SER A 373 -43.48 -8.23 -5.41
N GLY A 374 -43.52 -7.16 -6.21
CA GLY A 374 -43.56 -5.78 -5.71
C GLY A 374 -42.33 -5.35 -4.90
N VAL A 375 -41.29 -6.19 -4.83
CA VAL A 375 -40.04 -5.91 -4.10
C VAL A 375 -39.17 -5.01 -4.97
N THR A 376 -38.77 -3.87 -4.43
CA THR A 376 -37.88 -2.93 -5.12
C THR A 376 -36.40 -3.32 -4.93
N LEU A 377 -35.50 -2.80 -5.77
CA LEU A 377 -34.06 -2.99 -5.58
C LEU A 377 -33.59 -2.44 -4.23
N SER A 378 -34.11 -1.29 -3.82
CA SER A 378 -33.82 -0.68 -2.51
C SER A 378 -34.26 -1.59 -1.35
N ASP A 379 -35.42 -2.25 -1.44
CA ASP A 379 -35.85 -3.23 -0.43
C ASP A 379 -34.88 -4.39 -0.33
N ARG A 380 -34.41 -4.90 -1.49
CA ARG A 380 -33.45 -6.01 -1.55
C ARG A 380 -32.10 -5.60 -0.94
N LEU A 381 -31.57 -4.45 -1.30
CA LEU A 381 -30.31 -3.90 -0.75
C LEU A 381 -30.39 -3.67 0.76
N LYS A 382 -31.53 -3.17 1.25
CA LYS A 382 -31.77 -3.00 2.69
C LYS A 382 -31.83 -4.35 3.40
N SER A 383 -32.50 -5.34 2.82
CA SER A 383 -32.56 -6.70 3.39
C SER A 383 -31.23 -7.45 3.35
N TRP A 384 -30.36 -7.13 2.39
CA TRP A 384 -29.01 -7.68 2.31
C TRP A 384 -28.10 -7.07 3.37
N SER A 385 -28.22 -5.77 3.63
CA SER A 385 -27.39 -5.07 4.60
C SER A 385 -27.86 -5.23 6.04
N HIS A 386 -29.16 -5.51 6.27
CA HIS A 386 -29.76 -5.58 7.60
C HIS A 386 -30.58 -6.86 7.82
N PRO A 387 -30.59 -7.43 9.04
CA PRO A 387 -31.31 -8.67 9.34
C PRO A 387 -32.84 -8.55 9.25
N SER A 388 -33.40 -7.35 9.40
CA SER A 388 -34.81 -7.09 9.20
C SER A 388 -35.03 -5.65 8.71
N LYS A 389 -36.23 -5.34 8.21
CA LYS A 389 -36.57 -3.99 7.72
C LYS A 389 -36.43 -2.90 8.79
N ASP A 390 -36.60 -3.28 10.06
CA ASP A 390 -36.58 -2.40 11.23
C ASP A 390 -35.28 -2.47 12.02
N ALA A 391 -34.35 -3.36 11.64
CA ALA A 391 -33.07 -3.48 12.31
C ALA A 391 -32.22 -2.23 12.10
N LYS A 392 -31.73 -1.65 13.20
CA LYS A 392 -30.82 -0.49 13.17
C LYS A 392 -29.37 -0.89 12.91
N LYS A 393 -28.98 -2.12 13.26
CA LYS A 393 -27.61 -2.61 13.11
C LYS A 393 -27.49 -3.43 11.82
N PRO A 394 -26.53 -3.10 10.92
CA PRO A 394 -26.26 -3.91 9.75
C PRO A 394 -25.66 -5.27 10.14
N PHE A 395 -25.63 -6.22 9.19
CA PHE A 395 -24.86 -7.46 9.34
C PHE A 395 -23.37 -7.19 9.47
N SER A 396 -22.61 -8.11 10.06
CA SER A 396 -21.15 -8.02 10.17
C SER A 396 -20.48 -7.88 8.80
N VAL A 397 -19.32 -7.20 8.76
CA VAL A 397 -18.60 -6.89 7.52
C VAL A 397 -18.22 -8.16 6.74
N ASP A 398 -17.79 -9.22 7.42
CA ASP A 398 -17.53 -10.56 6.85
C ASP A 398 -18.76 -11.07 6.09
N LYS A 399 -19.92 -11.07 6.75
CA LYS A 399 -21.17 -11.53 6.16
C LYS A 399 -21.58 -10.68 4.96
N LEU A 400 -21.44 -9.36 5.04
CA LEU A 400 -21.71 -8.47 3.91
C LEU A 400 -20.83 -8.85 2.71
N LEU A 401 -19.51 -8.94 2.92
CA LEU A 401 -18.53 -9.26 1.87
C LEU A 401 -18.79 -10.60 1.18
N VAL A 402 -19.08 -11.66 1.96
CA VAL A 402 -19.37 -13.00 1.43
C VAL A 402 -20.64 -13.00 0.59
N THR A 403 -21.63 -12.19 0.95
CA THR A 403 -22.96 -12.20 0.32
C THR A 403 -23.13 -11.19 -0.81
N VAL A 404 -22.14 -10.33 -1.09
CA VAL A 404 -22.18 -9.39 -2.24
C VAL A 404 -22.54 -10.08 -3.56
N PRO A 405 -21.98 -11.26 -3.93
CA PRO A 405 -22.32 -11.93 -5.18
C PRO A 405 -23.82 -12.22 -5.36
N LEU A 406 -24.57 -12.41 -4.26
CA LEU A 406 -26.02 -12.66 -4.28
C LEU A 406 -26.85 -11.44 -4.71
N LEU A 407 -26.21 -10.26 -4.76
CA LEU A 407 -26.78 -9.04 -5.29
C LEU A 407 -26.54 -8.87 -6.78
N PHE A 408 -25.69 -9.70 -7.39
CA PHE A 408 -25.35 -9.60 -8.80
C PHE A 408 -26.25 -10.50 -9.66
N PRO A 409 -26.40 -10.19 -10.95
CA PRO A 409 -26.99 -11.12 -11.91
C PRO A 409 -26.19 -12.43 -12.00
N PRO A 410 -26.84 -13.58 -12.26
CA PRO A 410 -28.27 -13.75 -12.54
C PRO A 410 -29.15 -13.83 -11.27
N ASP A 411 -28.57 -13.91 -10.08
CA ASP A 411 -29.31 -14.12 -8.82
C ASP A 411 -30.19 -12.90 -8.45
N ASN A 412 -29.83 -11.72 -8.95
CA ASN A 412 -30.61 -10.50 -8.80
C ASN A 412 -31.22 -10.02 -10.13
N GLU A 413 -32.44 -10.47 -10.42
CA GLU A 413 -33.21 -10.05 -11.61
C GLU A 413 -33.61 -8.56 -11.62
N LEU A 414 -33.41 -7.83 -10.51
CA LEU A 414 -33.71 -6.39 -10.40
C LEU A 414 -32.58 -5.50 -10.96
N VAL A 415 -31.47 -6.10 -11.40
CA VAL A 415 -30.30 -5.41 -11.96
C VAL A 415 -29.95 -6.07 -13.28
N GLU A 416 -29.67 -5.28 -14.30
CA GLU A 416 -29.30 -5.79 -15.62
C GLU A 416 -27.90 -6.42 -15.59
N ASP A 417 -27.70 -7.51 -16.35
CA ASP A 417 -26.37 -8.14 -16.46
C ASP A 417 -25.34 -7.17 -17.05
N HIS A 418 -24.09 -7.29 -16.59
CA HIS A 418 -22.99 -6.46 -17.04
C HIS A 418 -21.65 -7.20 -16.90
N PRO A 419 -20.77 -7.20 -17.93
CA PRO A 419 -19.49 -7.90 -17.87
C PRO A 419 -18.60 -7.50 -16.68
N TYR A 420 -18.79 -6.30 -16.14
CA TYR A 420 -18.05 -5.81 -14.96
C TYR A 420 -18.30 -6.65 -13.70
N PHE A 421 -19.50 -7.22 -13.50
CA PHE A 421 -19.79 -8.07 -12.34
C PHE A 421 -18.87 -9.28 -12.27
N SER A 422 -18.49 -9.85 -13.42
CA SER A 422 -17.58 -11.00 -13.50
C SER A 422 -16.16 -10.71 -12.99
N LYS A 423 -15.78 -9.43 -12.83
CA LYS A 423 -14.49 -9.03 -12.27
C LYS A 423 -14.47 -9.09 -10.73
N TRP A 424 -15.64 -9.25 -10.09
CA TRP A 424 -15.71 -9.42 -8.64
C TRP A 424 -15.10 -10.76 -8.25
N LYS A 425 -14.16 -10.73 -7.30
CA LYS A 425 -13.60 -11.96 -6.72
C LYS A 425 -14.41 -12.28 -5.47
N ALA A 426 -15.25 -13.31 -5.56
CA ALA A 426 -16.02 -13.78 -4.42
C ALA A 426 -15.09 -14.15 -3.26
N ILE A 427 -15.52 -13.82 -2.05
CA ILE A 427 -14.80 -14.15 -0.82
C ILE A 427 -15.52 -15.35 -0.21
N ASP A 428 -14.77 -16.42 0.03
CA ASP A 428 -15.32 -17.63 0.62
C ASP A 428 -15.71 -17.38 2.09
N GLU A 429 -16.86 -17.88 2.51
CA GLU A 429 -17.30 -17.81 3.90
C GLU A 429 -16.32 -18.55 4.82
N ASP A 430 -15.72 -19.64 4.33
CA ASP A 430 -14.78 -20.46 5.07
C ASP A 430 -13.46 -19.71 5.34
N ALA A 431 -13.16 -18.64 4.61
CA ALA A 431 -11.99 -17.78 4.88
C ALA A 431 -12.09 -17.03 6.23
N PHE A 432 -13.31 -16.90 6.77
CA PHE A 432 -13.56 -16.27 8.08
C PHE A 432 -13.86 -17.31 9.16
N LYS A 433 -14.14 -18.57 8.79
CA LYS A 433 -14.39 -19.62 9.77
C LYS A 433 -13.06 -20.10 10.34
N ASN A 434 -13.02 -20.39 11.64
CA ASN A 434 -11.86 -20.91 12.37
C ASN A 434 -10.71 -19.91 12.63
N ILE A 435 -10.95 -18.60 12.50
CA ILE A 435 -10.01 -17.59 12.98
C ILE A 435 -10.43 -17.16 14.39
N ASP A 436 -9.83 -17.81 15.39
CA ASP A 436 -10.09 -17.50 16.80
C ASP A 436 -9.38 -16.22 17.26
N ASP A 437 -8.33 -15.80 16.54
CA ASP A 437 -7.58 -14.57 16.83
C ASP A 437 -8.27 -13.34 16.22
N GLU A 438 -8.87 -12.51 17.07
CA GLU A 438 -9.59 -11.30 16.67
C GLU A 438 -8.72 -10.35 15.84
N ALA A 439 -7.42 -10.27 16.15
CA ALA A 439 -6.48 -9.43 15.41
C ALA A 439 -6.30 -9.93 13.97
N GLN A 440 -6.11 -11.23 13.77
CA GLN A 440 -6.06 -11.85 12.45
C GLN A 440 -7.38 -11.66 11.67
N MET A 441 -8.54 -11.83 12.34
CA MET A 441 -9.85 -11.60 11.73
C MET A 441 -10.00 -10.17 11.22
N LYS A 442 -9.65 -9.18 12.06
CA LYS A 442 -9.72 -7.76 11.71
C LYS A 442 -8.81 -7.41 10.53
N LYS A 443 -7.62 -8.00 10.45
CA LYS A 443 -6.68 -7.80 9.33
C LYS A 443 -7.26 -8.34 8.01
N LEU A 444 -7.75 -9.57 8.02
CA LEU A 444 -8.35 -10.22 6.85
C LEU A 444 -9.57 -9.42 6.34
N LEU A 445 -10.42 -8.98 7.26
CA LEU A 445 -11.55 -8.09 6.96
C LEU A 445 -11.10 -6.79 6.31
N THR A 446 -10.09 -6.11 6.88
CA THR A 446 -9.58 -4.84 6.35
C THR A 446 -9.11 -4.99 4.90
N ARG A 447 -8.37 -6.05 4.60
CA ARG A 447 -7.92 -6.38 3.24
C ARG A 447 -9.08 -6.66 2.29
N ALA A 448 -10.05 -7.47 2.72
CA ALA A 448 -11.21 -7.82 1.93
C ALA A 448 -12.08 -6.60 1.61
N VAL A 449 -12.30 -5.73 2.60
CA VAL A 449 -12.96 -4.42 2.43
C VAL A 449 -12.18 -3.54 1.46
N ARG A 450 -10.84 -3.47 1.54
CA ARG A 450 -10.02 -2.67 0.62
C ARG A 450 -10.19 -3.13 -0.83
N LYS A 451 -10.17 -4.44 -1.08
CA LYS A 451 -10.39 -5.02 -2.42
C LYS A 451 -11.81 -4.75 -2.93
N ALA A 452 -12.82 -4.91 -2.06
CA ALA A 452 -14.20 -4.61 -2.37
C ALA A 452 -14.40 -3.12 -2.72
N LYS A 453 -13.84 -2.23 -1.90
CA LYS A 453 -13.84 -0.78 -2.16
C LYS A 453 -13.24 -0.48 -3.52
N LEU A 454 -12.05 -0.98 -3.85
CA LEU A 454 -11.47 -0.75 -5.18
C LEU A 454 -12.44 -1.10 -6.32
N PHE A 455 -13.09 -2.26 -6.24
CA PHE A 455 -14.03 -2.70 -7.27
C PHE A 455 -15.24 -1.76 -7.38
N LEU A 456 -15.72 -1.27 -6.24
CA LEU A 456 -16.93 -0.45 -6.10
C LEU A 456 -16.66 1.07 -6.24
N HIS A 457 -15.40 1.48 -6.34
CA HIS A 457 -15.05 2.89 -6.36
C HIS A 457 -15.69 3.61 -7.56
N PRO A 458 -16.34 4.78 -7.39
CA PRO A 458 -17.06 5.46 -8.47
C PRO A 458 -16.25 5.67 -9.76
N ASP A 459 -14.99 6.12 -9.65
CA ASP A 459 -14.09 6.33 -10.81
C ASP A 459 -13.69 5.03 -11.55
N LYS A 460 -13.94 3.85 -10.96
CA LYS A 460 -13.65 2.54 -11.56
C LYS A 460 -14.87 1.92 -12.22
N LEU A 461 -16.06 2.41 -11.91
CA LEU A 461 -17.29 1.88 -12.47
C LEU A 461 -17.35 2.20 -13.98
N PRO A 462 -17.88 1.26 -14.79
CA PRO A 462 -18.18 1.51 -16.19
C PRO A 462 -19.06 2.76 -16.37
N LYS A 463 -18.77 3.57 -17.40
CA LYS A 463 -19.55 4.79 -17.69
C LYS A 463 -20.95 4.48 -18.23
N ASP A 464 -21.16 3.27 -18.71
CA ASP A 464 -22.38 2.71 -19.26
C ASP A 464 -23.23 1.96 -18.22
N CYS A 465 -22.92 2.10 -16.92
CA CYS A 465 -23.77 1.55 -15.87
C CYS A 465 -25.19 2.13 -15.92
N THR A 466 -26.20 1.26 -15.77
CA THR A 466 -27.60 1.69 -15.60
C THR A 466 -27.80 2.37 -14.25
N GLU A 467 -28.95 3.02 -14.06
CA GLU A 467 -29.33 3.61 -12.77
C GLU A 467 -29.37 2.54 -11.66
N ASN A 468 -29.94 1.37 -11.95
CA ASN A 468 -30.00 0.24 -11.01
C ASN A 468 -28.63 -0.30 -10.66
N GLN A 469 -27.73 -0.44 -11.63
CA GLN A 469 -26.34 -0.88 -11.39
C GLN A 469 -25.58 0.16 -10.55
N SER A 470 -25.74 1.45 -10.86
CA SER A 470 -25.11 2.54 -10.10
C SER A 470 -25.62 2.60 -8.65
N LEU A 471 -26.93 2.44 -8.45
CA LEU A 471 -27.56 2.35 -7.14
C LEU A 471 -27.06 1.14 -6.35
N LEU A 472 -26.97 -0.03 -6.98
CA LEU A 472 -26.41 -1.25 -6.38
C LEU A 472 -24.96 -1.02 -5.91
N PHE A 473 -24.07 -0.54 -6.79
CA PHE A 473 -22.68 -0.33 -6.43
C PHE A 473 -22.52 0.74 -5.33
N GLY A 474 -23.28 1.83 -5.43
CA GLY A 474 -23.31 2.87 -4.41
C GLY A 474 -23.75 2.34 -3.04
N ALA A 475 -24.81 1.53 -3.00
CA ALA A 475 -25.32 0.96 -1.75
C ALA A 475 -24.33 -0.03 -1.10
N ILE A 476 -23.67 -0.89 -1.90
CA ILE A 476 -22.64 -1.79 -1.37
C ILE A 476 -21.45 -0.97 -0.86
N TRP A 477 -21.01 0.04 -1.61
CA TRP A 477 -19.92 0.93 -1.22
C TRP A 477 -20.23 1.63 0.12
N GLU A 478 -21.43 2.20 0.27
CA GLU A 478 -21.85 2.83 1.52
C GLU A 478 -21.89 1.83 2.68
N ALA A 479 -22.49 0.66 2.48
CA ALA A 479 -22.58 -0.38 3.51
C ALA A 479 -21.20 -0.85 4.03
N LEU A 480 -20.17 -0.87 3.17
CA LEU A 480 -18.80 -1.23 3.53
C LEU A 480 -17.98 -0.06 4.11
N ASN A 481 -18.47 1.18 4.01
CA ASN A 481 -17.82 2.36 4.58
C ASN A 481 -18.33 2.74 5.96
N TYR A 482 -19.54 2.30 6.35
CA TYR A 482 -20.05 2.59 7.68
C TYR A 482 -19.24 1.84 8.76
N PRO A 483 -18.68 2.54 9.76
CA PRO A 483 -18.00 1.90 10.87
C PRO A 483 -19.01 1.06 11.67
N GLN A 484 -18.69 -0.22 11.87
CA GLN A 484 -19.47 -1.12 12.71
C GLN A 484 -18.99 -1.16 14.15
#